data_AF-A0A965BG59-F1
#
_entry.id   AF-A0A965BG59-F1
#
_cell.length_a   1.000
_cell.length_b   1.000
_cell.length_c   1.000
_cell.angle_alpha   90.00
_cell.angle_beta   90.00
_cell.angle_gamma   90.00
#
_symmetry.space_group_name_H-M   'P 1'
#
loop_
_entity.id
_entity.type
_entity.pdbx_description
1 polymer ?
#
loop_
_entity_poly.entity_id
_entity_poly.type
_entity_poly.pdbx_seq_one_letter_code
_entity_poly.pdbx_strand_id
1 'polypeptide(L)'
;MTTECEVPAPDIEVLVNEAFSLIRGRRFGEARDTVERIEEMDRADPFGAHARIHLHIDEGTFEEGVERGIAYLTANDPFDGINVHNTMHVASLLMELGRATASIEWQERVMVPSAPGQPMSYPGAVNLLWQTEVLGYGRSSGRALPWRTLAPTIPIDPNHAADVSEMIVRVMPLVALSDEAGIDALLASLADADESAEGVHSQDRAAAVHTVTEGLRAWWHGDAHVAAKHLGEALPVLSRFTDYPGQFAVIEDTLIDAEWHSGARIHSERILRGRVGAYAMPRPRDQFWLGRILASTGRVTEGGDLLETARLRWVGADGNSPELRTLETVTASS
;
A
#
# COMPACT_ATOMS: atom_id res chain seq x y z
N MET A 1 28.17 47.92 -14.25
CA MET A 1 28.31 46.45 -14.36
C MET A 1 27.98 45.86 -13.01
N THR A 2 26.72 45.47 -12.81
CA THR A 2 26.29 44.68 -11.66
C THR A 2 26.60 43.23 -11.99
N THR A 3 27.64 42.68 -11.37
CA THR A 3 27.87 41.23 -11.30
C THR A 3 26.69 40.63 -10.54
N GLU A 4 25.77 40.02 -11.26
CA GLU A 4 24.79 39.10 -10.69
C GLU A 4 25.57 38.01 -9.96
N CYS A 5 25.32 37.89 -8.66
CA CYS A 5 25.81 36.79 -7.86
C CYS A 5 25.07 35.55 -8.36
N GLU A 6 25.68 34.78 -9.26
CA GLU A 6 25.16 33.47 -9.67
C GLU A 6 25.07 32.60 -8.42
N VAL A 7 23.86 32.48 -7.89
CA VAL A 7 23.54 31.46 -6.91
C VAL A 7 23.77 30.12 -7.62
N PRO A 8 24.62 29.21 -7.11
CA PRO A 8 24.85 27.93 -7.76
C PRO A 8 23.51 27.22 -7.92
N ALA A 9 23.30 26.62 -9.10
CA ALA A 9 22.09 25.83 -9.35
C ALA A 9 21.97 24.78 -8.23
N PRO A 10 20.79 24.63 -7.62
CA PRO A 10 20.59 23.64 -6.57
C PRO A 10 20.83 22.23 -7.12
N ASP A 11 21.43 21.38 -6.31
CA ASP A 11 21.65 19.96 -6.61
C ASP A 11 20.29 19.23 -6.70
N ILE A 12 20.18 18.25 -7.60
CA ILE A 12 18.97 17.42 -7.76
C ILE A 12 18.60 16.76 -6.43
N GLU A 13 19.58 16.28 -5.66
CA GLU A 13 19.33 15.65 -4.36
C GLU A 13 18.61 16.59 -3.38
N VAL A 14 18.97 17.88 -3.39
CA VAL A 14 18.32 18.90 -2.54
C VAL A 14 16.87 19.11 -3.00
N LEU A 15 16.65 19.21 -4.31
CA LEU A 15 15.31 19.39 -4.87
C LEU A 15 14.42 18.17 -4.64
N VAL A 16 14.95 16.95 -4.73
CA VAL A 16 14.21 15.71 -4.40
C VAL A 16 13.73 15.73 -2.95
N ASN A 17 14.63 16.06 -2.01
CA ASN A 17 14.27 16.15 -0.59
C ASN A 17 13.23 17.25 -0.32
N GLU A 18 13.36 18.39 -1.00
CA GLU A 18 12.38 19.48 -0.96
C GLU A 18 11.02 19.03 -1.49
N ALA A 19 10.97 18.37 -2.66
CA ALA A 19 9.75 17.84 -3.25
C ALA A 19 9.03 16.90 -2.28
N PHE A 20 9.74 15.95 -1.67
CA PHE A 20 9.16 15.06 -0.67
C PHE A 20 8.64 15.78 0.58
N SER A 21 9.33 16.83 1.03
CA SER A 21 8.86 17.67 2.13
C SER A 21 7.55 18.38 1.77
N LEU A 22 7.47 18.94 0.56
CA LEU A 22 6.28 19.62 0.05
C LEU A 22 5.11 18.64 -0.15
N ILE A 23 5.35 17.44 -0.67
CA ILE A 23 4.35 16.37 -0.83
C ILE A 23 3.78 15.97 0.52
N ARG A 24 4.63 15.66 1.52
CA ARG A 24 4.18 15.33 2.88
C ARG A 24 3.42 16.48 3.55
N GLY A 25 3.84 17.72 3.26
CA GLY A 25 3.17 18.94 3.69
C GLY A 25 1.90 19.28 2.89
N ARG A 26 1.53 18.48 1.88
CA ARG A 26 0.38 18.67 0.99
C ARG A 26 0.39 20.00 0.23
N ARG A 27 1.58 20.53 -0.05
CA ARG A 27 1.81 21.73 -0.86
C ARG A 27 2.00 21.32 -2.31
N PHE A 28 0.98 20.69 -2.90
CA PHE A 28 1.08 19.99 -4.19
C PHE A 28 1.45 20.89 -5.36
N GLY A 29 0.99 22.15 -5.38
CA GLY A 29 1.37 23.11 -6.42
C GLY A 29 2.89 23.38 -6.41
N GLU A 30 3.45 23.65 -5.24
CA GLU A 30 4.89 23.90 -5.10
C GLU A 30 5.71 22.62 -5.31
N ALA A 31 5.22 21.47 -4.84
CA ALA A 31 5.86 20.19 -5.11
C ALA A 31 5.93 19.92 -6.62
N ARG A 32 4.90 20.28 -7.38
CA ARG A 32 4.87 20.15 -8.83
C ARG A 32 5.93 21.01 -9.49
N ASP A 33 6.00 22.29 -9.13
CA ASP A 33 7.02 23.21 -9.65
C ASP A 33 8.44 22.68 -9.37
N THR A 34 8.69 22.15 -8.17
CA THR A 34 9.97 21.55 -7.81
C THR A 34 10.28 20.28 -8.62
N VAL A 35 9.30 19.40 -8.81
CA VAL A 35 9.46 18.17 -9.60
C VAL A 35 9.65 18.46 -11.09
N GLU A 36 8.99 19.49 -11.63
CA GLU A 36 9.20 19.95 -13.01
C GLU A 36 10.61 20.50 -13.19
N ARG A 37 11.12 21.27 -12.22
CA ARG A 37 12.51 21.74 -12.22
C ARG A 37 13.52 20.60 -12.22
N ILE A 38 13.27 19.53 -11.45
CA ILE A 38 14.14 18.34 -11.46
C ILE A 38 14.17 17.73 -12.87
N GLU A 39 13.02 17.57 -13.53
CA GLU A 39 12.97 17.01 -14.89
C GLU A 39 13.62 17.89 -15.96
N GLU A 40 13.61 19.22 -15.77
CA GLU A 40 14.35 20.14 -16.64
C GLU A 40 15.86 19.95 -16.52
N MET A 41 16.35 19.58 -15.33
CA MET A 41 17.75 19.30 -15.07
C MET A 41 18.16 17.91 -15.56
N ASP A 42 17.40 16.88 -15.18
CA ASP A 42 17.58 15.51 -15.64
C ASP A 42 16.26 14.74 -15.59
N ARG A 43 15.65 14.53 -16.76
CA ARG A 43 14.42 13.75 -16.90
C ARG A 43 14.61 12.25 -16.61
N ALA A 44 15.84 11.75 -16.68
CA ALA A 44 16.15 10.35 -16.39
C ALA A 44 16.53 10.13 -14.92
N ASP A 45 16.55 11.18 -14.08
CA ASP A 45 16.87 11.03 -12.67
C ASP A 45 15.80 10.16 -11.96
N PRO A 46 16.23 9.04 -11.34
CA PRO A 46 15.27 8.04 -10.88
C PRO A 46 14.61 8.41 -9.54
N PHE A 47 15.21 9.35 -8.78
CA PHE A 47 14.61 9.91 -7.57
C PHE A 47 13.66 11.07 -7.87
N GLY A 48 13.93 11.85 -8.93
CA GLY A 48 12.99 12.82 -9.49
C GLY A 48 11.72 12.15 -10.00
N ALA A 49 11.86 11.05 -10.74
CA ALA A 49 10.74 10.22 -11.15
C ALA A 49 9.97 9.64 -9.95
N HIS A 50 10.69 9.19 -8.92
CA HIS A 50 10.09 8.69 -7.68
C HIS A 50 9.25 9.76 -6.97
N ALA A 51 9.79 10.98 -6.80
CA ALA A 51 9.07 12.11 -6.22
C ALA A 51 7.82 12.49 -7.04
N ARG A 52 7.90 12.46 -8.37
CA ARG A 52 6.75 12.68 -9.25
C ARG A 52 5.65 11.67 -9.06
N ILE A 53 6.00 10.38 -8.98
CA ILE A 53 5.02 9.33 -8.77
C ILE A 53 4.31 9.53 -7.43
N HIS A 54 5.05 9.86 -6.36
CA HIS A 54 4.48 10.21 -5.07
C HIS A 54 3.54 11.41 -5.13
N LEU A 55 3.92 12.48 -5.84
CA LEU A 55 3.03 13.63 -6.05
C LEU A 55 1.67 13.20 -6.60
N HIS A 56 1.65 12.33 -7.61
CA HIS A 56 0.39 11.84 -8.18
C HIS A 56 -0.39 10.89 -7.25
N ILE A 57 0.30 10.09 -6.43
CA ILE A 57 -0.33 9.24 -5.41
C ILE A 57 -1.03 10.11 -4.36
N ASP A 58 -0.31 11.07 -3.80
CA ASP A 58 -0.78 11.88 -2.67
C ASP A 58 -1.79 12.96 -3.08
N GLU A 59 -1.70 13.47 -4.32
CA GLU A 59 -2.68 14.41 -4.90
C GLU A 59 -3.93 13.70 -5.43
N GLY A 60 -3.87 12.39 -5.68
CA GLY A 60 -4.99 11.58 -6.18
C GLY A 60 -5.19 11.65 -7.70
N THR A 61 -4.18 12.09 -8.46
CA THR A 61 -4.20 12.20 -9.93
C THR A 61 -3.66 10.92 -10.59
N PHE A 62 -4.29 9.78 -10.30
CA PHE A 62 -3.73 8.46 -10.61
C PHE A 62 -3.55 8.15 -12.10
N GLU A 63 -4.45 8.61 -12.97
CA GLU A 63 -4.33 8.40 -14.42
C GLU A 63 -3.03 9.00 -14.98
N GLU A 64 -2.77 10.27 -14.64
CA GLU A 64 -1.53 10.95 -15.05
C GLU A 64 -0.30 10.28 -14.41
N GLY A 65 -0.41 9.86 -13.15
CA GLY A 65 0.66 9.11 -12.48
C GLY A 65 1.02 7.79 -13.18
N VAL A 66 0.02 7.03 -13.65
CA VAL A 66 0.24 5.81 -14.43
C VAL A 66 0.87 6.14 -15.77
N GLU A 67 0.33 7.11 -16.51
CA GLU A 67 0.83 7.49 -17.84
C GLU A 67 2.31 7.90 -17.76
N ARG A 68 2.65 8.82 -16.86
CA ARG A 68 4.02 9.31 -16.70
C ARG A 68 4.95 8.25 -16.14
N GLY A 69 4.51 7.48 -15.14
CA GLY A 69 5.30 6.41 -14.54
C GLY A 69 5.64 5.30 -15.52
N ILE A 70 4.66 4.85 -16.33
CA ILE A 70 4.90 3.87 -17.39
C ILE A 70 5.84 4.45 -18.46
N ALA A 71 5.64 5.70 -18.89
CA ALA A 71 6.52 6.33 -19.87
C ALA A 71 7.98 6.38 -19.38
N TYR A 72 8.19 6.78 -18.12
CA TYR A 72 9.51 6.79 -17.50
C TYR A 72 10.12 5.38 -17.41
N LEU A 73 9.39 4.39 -16.91
CA LEU A 73 9.87 2.99 -16.77
C LEU A 73 10.01 2.24 -18.10
N THR A 74 9.46 2.79 -19.19
CA THR A 74 9.67 2.26 -20.55
C THR A 74 10.95 2.85 -21.15
N ALA A 75 11.26 4.10 -20.83
CA ALA A 75 12.46 4.78 -21.31
C ALA A 75 13.73 4.41 -20.53
N ASN A 76 13.58 3.92 -19.29
CA ASN A 76 14.66 3.58 -18.38
C ASN A 76 14.56 2.11 -17.94
N ASP A 77 15.66 1.51 -17.47
CA ASP A 77 15.65 0.10 -17.03
C ASP A 77 14.79 -0.06 -15.76
N PRO A 78 13.65 -0.79 -15.81
CA PRO A 78 12.81 -1.00 -14.64
C PRO A 78 13.43 -1.94 -13.59
N PHE A 79 14.49 -2.66 -13.92
CA PHE A 79 15.18 -3.59 -13.02
C PHE A 79 16.30 -2.94 -12.22
N ASP A 80 16.65 -1.68 -12.52
CA ASP A 80 17.79 -1.01 -11.91
C ASP A 80 17.43 -0.23 -10.63
N GLY A 81 18.15 -0.51 -9.53
CA GLY A 81 18.08 0.22 -8.26
C GLY A 81 16.66 0.65 -7.83
N ILE A 82 16.48 1.96 -7.67
CA ILE A 82 15.21 2.58 -7.25
C ILE A 82 14.09 2.41 -8.29
N ASN A 83 14.38 2.11 -9.57
CA ASN A 83 13.33 1.89 -10.55
C ASN A 83 12.49 0.66 -10.24
N VAL A 84 13.06 -0.36 -9.56
CA VAL A 84 12.26 -1.47 -9.01
C VAL A 84 11.21 -0.95 -8.02
N HIS A 85 11.58 0.00 -7.16
CA HIS A 85 10.65 0.64 -6.22
C HIS A 85 9.62 1.52 -6.96
N ASN A 86 10.03 2.24 -8.00
CA ASN A 86 9.12 3.00 -8.85
C ASN A 86 8.09 2.08 -9.55
N THR A 87 8.48 0.87 -9.94
CA THR A 87 7.53 -0.11 -10.52
C THR A 87 6.45 -0.53 -9.51
N MET A 88 6.78 -0.60 -8.21
CA MET A 88 5.81 -0.85 -7.14
C MET A 88 4.78 0.25 -7.04
N HIS A 89 5.20 1.51 -7.10
CA HIS A 89 4.24 2.61 -7.08
C HIS A 89 3.35 2.67 -8.32
N VAL A 90 3.90 2.42 -9.51
CA VAL A 90 3.11 2.33 -10.75
C VAL A 90 2.11 1.19 -10.68
N ALA A 91 2.51 0.02 -10.17
CA ALA A 91 1.62 -1.09 -9.95
C ALA A 91 0.51 -0.77 -8.93
N SER A 92 0.81 -0.02 -7.86
CA SER A 92 -0.18 0.46 -6.90
C SER A 92 -1.18 1.44 -7.52
N LEU A 93 -0.71 2.40 -8.33
CA LEU A 93 -1.56 3.32 -9.09
C LEU A 93 -2.51 2.58 -10.05
N LEU A 94 -2.02 1.55 -10.73
CA LEU A 94 -2.85 0.68 -11.58
C LEU A 94 -3.94 -0.04 -10.77
N MET A 95 -3.62 -0.52 -9.55
CA MET A 95 -4.64 -1.11 -8.65
C MET A 95 -5.70 -0.09 -8.24
N GLU A 96 -5.33 1.15 -7.94
CA GLU A 96 -6.29 2.21 -7.57
C GLU A 96 -7.26 2.54 -8.73
N LEU A 97 -6.81 2.40 -9.97
CA LEU A 97 -7.62 2.58 -11.18
C LEU A 97 -8.41 1.32 -11.60
N GLY A 98 -8.35 0.24 -10.83
CA GLY A 98 -9.02 -1.03 -11.18
C GLY A 98 -8.39 -1.74 -12.39
N ARG A 99 -7.15 -1.40 -12.75
CA ARG A 99 -6.37 -2.02 -13.83
C ARG A 99 -5.47 -3.13 -13.29
N ALA A 100 -6.07 -4.07 -12.55
CA ALA A 100 -5.35 -5.08 -11.79
C ALA A 100 -4.52 -6.01 -12.67
N THR A 101 -4.98 -6.32 -13.88
CA THR A 101 -4.24 -7.16 -14.84
C THR A 101 -2.87 -6.56 -15.14
N ALA A 102 -2.82 -5.26 -15.45
CA ALA A 102 -1.58 -4.56 -15.72
C ALA A 102 -0.73 -4.41 -14.45
N SER A 103 -1.35 -4.15 -13.29
CA SER A 103 -0.62 -4.12 -12.02
C SER A 103 0.10 -5.43 -11.73
N ILE A 104 -0.60 -6.56 -11.85
CA ILE A 104 -0.04 -7.88 -11.57
C ILE A 104 1.07 -8.23 -12.58
N GLU A 105 0.95 -7.79 -13.84
CA GLU A 105 2.03 -7.97 -14.82
C GLU A 105 3.33 -7.29 -14.37
N TRP A 106 3.26 -6.05 -13.86
CA TRP A 106 4.43 -5.36 -13.30
C TRP A 106 4.98 -6.06 -12.05
N GLN A 107 4.09 -6.53 -11.18
CA GLN A 107 4.48 -7.28 -9.98
C GLN A 107 5.25 -8.55 -10.35
N GLU A 108 4.70 -9.38 -11.24
CA GLU A 108 5.28 -10.67 -11.62
C GLU A 108 6.53 -10.53 -12.49
N ARG A 109 6.57 -9.53 -13.37
CA ARG A 109 7.70 -9.33 -14.30
C ARG A 109 8.91 -8.68 -13.64
N VAL A 110 8.69 -7.70 -12.76
CA VAL A 110 9.78 -6.84 -12.24
C VAL A 110 9.91 -6.93 -10.73
N MET A 111 8.85 -6.56 -9.99
CA MET A 111 8.96 -6.35 -8.55
C MET A 111 9.30 -7.63 -7.80
N VAL A 112 8.49 -8.68 -7.96
CA VAL A 112 8.61 -9.92 -7.19
C VAL A 112 9.94 -10.62 -7.46
N PRO A 113 10.41 -10.77 -8.71
CA PRO A 113 11.73 -11.35 -8.97
C PRO A 113 12.90 -10.53 -8.39
N SER A 114 12.80 -9.20 -8.36
CA SER A 114 13.88 -8.31 -7.93
C SER A 114 13.89 -8.04 -6.41
N ALA A 115 12.74 -8.08 -5.77
CA ALA A 115 12.55 -7.71 -4.36
C ALA A 115 13.47 -8.43 -3.36
N PRO A 116 13.73 -9.75 -3.45
CA PRO A 116 14.63 -10.43 -2.51
C PRO A 116 16.07 -9.89 -2.51
N GLY A 117 16.52 -9.24 -3.59
CA GLY A 117 17.84 -8.61 -3.66
C GLY A 117 17.83 -7.12 -3.28
N GLN A 118 16.66 -6.54 -2.99
CA GLN A 118 16.44 -5.10 -2.91
C GLN A 118 15.68 -4.74 -1.61
N PRO A 119 16.37 -4.52 -0.48
CA PRO A 119 15.74 -4.28 0.82
C PRO A 119 14.68 -3.17 0.81
N MET A 120 14.92 -2.08 0.06
CA MET A 120 13.98 -0.96 -0.07
C MET A 120 12.68 -1.34 -0.81
N SER A 121 12.72 -2.33 -1.70
CA SER A 121 11.57 -2.74 -2.51
C SER A 121 10.82 -3.93 -1.92
N TYR A 122 11.46 -4.72 -1.05
CA TYR A 122 10.87 -5.94 -0.51
C TYR A 122 9.55 -5.70 0.25
N PRO A 123 9.44 -4.75 1.20
CA PRO A 123 8.17 -4.46 1.87
C PRO A 123 7.06 -4.06 0.91
N GLY A 124 7.38 -3.22 -0.08
CA GLY A 124 6.41 -2.80 -1.10
C GLY A 124 5.91 -3.96 -1.96
N ALA A 125 6.80 -4.89 -2.35
CA ALA A 125 6.43 -6.06 -3.13
C ALA A 125 5.51 -7.01 -2.35
N VAL A 126 5.82 -7.28 -1.08
CA VAL A 126 4.98 -8.12 -0.21
C VAL A 126 3.61 -7.48 0.01
N ASN A 127 3.59 -6.19 0.39
CA ASN A 127 2.34 -5.47 0.67
C ASN A 127 1.44 -5.41 -0.56
N LEU A 128 1.99 -5.16 -1.76
CA LEU A 128 1.19 -5.11 -2.98
C LEU A 128 0.66 -6.48 -3.40
N LEU A 129 1.44 -7.55 -3.18
CA LEU A 129 0.98 -8.91 -3.43
C LEU A 129 -0.14 -9.31 -2.46
N TRP A 130 -0.04 -8.91 -1.18
CA TRP A 130 -1.10 -9.11 -0.20
C TRP A 130 -2.34 -8.28 -0.52
N GLN A 131 -2.16 -7.03 -0.94
CA GLN A 131 -3.26 -6.19 -1.40
C GLN A 131 -3.97 -6.84 -2.60
N THR A 132 -3.24 -7.42 -3.54
CA THR A 132 -3.82 -8.17 -4.67
C THR A 132 -4.73 -9.32 -4.20
N GLU A 133 -4.35 -10.02 -3.12
CA GLU A 133 -5.20 -11.02 -2.47
C GLU A 133 -6.46 -10.39 -1.85
N VAL A 134 -6.31 -9.32 -1.06
CA VAL A 134 -7.41 -8.63 -0.37
C VAL A 134 -8.45 -8.10 -1.35
N LEU A 135 -7.99 -7.59 -2.49
CA LEU A 135 -8.86 -7.03 -3.52
C LEU A 135 -9.53 -8.07 -4.41
N GLY A 136 -9.28 -9.35 -4.15
CA GLY A 136 -9.94 -10.46 -4.84
C GLY A 136 -9.36 -10.81 -6.20
N TYR A 137 -8.12 -10.40 -6.47
CA TYR A 137 -7.38 -10.71 -7.71
C TYR A 137 -6.35 -11.83 -7.54
N GLY A 138 -6.14 -12.32 -6.31
CA GLY A 138 -5.32 -13.48 -5.99
C GLY A 138 -6.14 -14.77 -5.91
N ARG A 139 -6.01 -15.49 -4.79
CA ARG A 139 -6.55 -16.86 -4.59
C ARG A 139 -8.05 -17.00 -4.84
N SER A 140 -8.85 -15.99 -4.47
CA SER A 140 -10.31 -16.01 -4.64
C SER A 140 -10.74 -15.93 -6.11
N SER A 141 -9.88 -15.44 -7.00
CA SER A 141 -10.07 -15.47 -8.46
C SER A 141 -9.59 -16.76 -9.12
N GLY A 142 -8.98 -17.69 -8.35
CA GLY A 142 -8.30 -18.88 -8.86
C GLY A 142 -6.88 -18.62 -9.36
N ARG A 143 -6.35 -17.39 -9.22
CA ARG A 143 -4.97 -17.05 -9.57
C ARG A 143 -4.02 -17.41 -8.42
N ALA A 144 -2.97 -18.16 -8.73
CA ALA A 144 -1.86 -18.38 -7.79
C ALA A 144 -0.82 -17.24 -7.92
N LEU A 145 -0.58 -16.52 -6.83
CA LEU A 145 0.44 -15.47 -6.78
C LEU A 145 1.81 -16.01 -6.37
N PRO A 146 2.93 -15.38 -6.80
CA PRO A 146 4.30 -15.86 -6.60
C PRO A 146 4.86 -15.71 -5.16
N TRP A 147 4.09 -16.07 -4.14
CA TRP A 147 4.48 -15.96 -2.72
C TRP A 147 5.80 -16.63 -2.36
N ARG A 148 6.13 -17.76 -3.01
CA ARG A 148 7.37 -18.49 -2.76
C ARG A 148 8.63 -17.68 -3.08
N THR A 149 8.57 -16.77 -4.05
CA THR A 149 9.70 -15.91 -4.40
C THR A 149 9.98 -14.88 -3.30
N LEU A 150 8.93 -14.48 -2.57
CA LEU A 150 9.01 -13.53 -1.45
C LEU A 150 9.13 -14.22 -0.10
N ALA A 151 9.22 -15.55 -0.04
CA ALA A 151 9.51 -16.24 1.21
C ALA A 151 10.80 -15.64 1.79
N PRO A 152 10.83 -15.29 3.09
CA PRO A 152 11.99 -14.66 3.69
C PRO A 152 13.16 -15.65 3.71
N THR A 153 13.98 -15.63 2.66
CA THR A 153 15.24 -16.39 2.57
C THR A 153 16.42 -15.60 3.16
N ILE A 154 16.19 -14.32 3.45
CA ILE A 154 17.18 -13.39 4.02
C ILE A 154 17.07 -13.43 5.53
N PRO A 155 18.16 -13.72 6.27
CA PRO A 155 18.20 -13.59 7.71
C PRO A 155 17.77 -12.19 8.16
N ILE A 156 17.07 -12.10 9.29
CA ILE A 156 16.70 -10.83 9.89
C ILE A 156 17.98 -10.15 10.38
N ASP A 157 18.21 -8.90 9.97
CA ASP A 157 19.25 -8.08 10.57
C ASP A 157 18.91 -7.92 12.07
N PRO A 158 19.80 -8.30 12.99
CA PRO A 158 19.57 -8.13 14.43
C PRO A 158 19.18 -6.70 14.84
N ASN A 159 19.61 -5.68 14.10
CA ASN A 159 19.22 -4.29 14.35
C ASN A 159 17.77 -3.97 13.95
N HIS A 160 17.19 -4.78 13.06
CA HIS A 160 15.81 -4.68 12.59
C HIS A 160 14.90 -5.76 13.20
N ALA A 161 15.44 -6.66 14.03
CA ALA A 161 14.68 -7.72 14.69
C ALA A 161 13.57 -7.19 15.61
N ALA A 162 13.69 -5.95 16.06
CA ALA A 162 12.67 -5.26 16.86
C ALA A 162 11.76 -4.34 16.03
N ASP A 163 11.92 -4.26 14.70
CA ASP A 163 11.05 -3.44 13.83
C ASP A 163 9.74 -4.17 13.55
N VAL A 164 8.65 -3.70 14.16
CA VAL A 164 7.30 -4.28 14.05
C VAL A 164 6.83 -4.37 12.60
N SER A 165 7.13 -3.36 11.78
CA SER A 165 6.69 -3.34 10.38
C SER A 165 7.45 -4.36 9.54
N GLU A 166 8.77 -4.45 9.72
CA GLU A 166 9.59 -5.44 9.02
C GLU A 166 9.13 -6.85 9.38
N MET A 167 8.81 -7.10 10.66
CA MET A 167 8.32 -8.41 11.10
C MET A 167 6.97 -8.74 10.46
N ILE A 168 6.01 -7.81 10.46
CA ILE A 168 4.68 -8.03 9.85
C ILE A 168 4.79 -8.33 8.35
N VAL A 169 5.64 -7.60 7.63
CA VAL A 169 5.92 -7.85 6.21
C VAL A 169 6.46 -9.27 6.01
N ARG A 170 7.37 -9.74 6.87
CA ARG A 170 7.93 -11.10 6.76
C ARG A 170 6.94 -12.21 7.13
N VAL A 171 5.96 -11.94 7.98
CA VAL A 171 4.89 -12.89 8.31
C VAL A 171 4.02 -13.19 7.09
N MET A 172 3.71 -12.20 6.25
CA MET A 172 2.74 -12.35 5.16
C MET A 172 3.07 -13.48 4.16
N PRO A 173 4.29 -13.57 3.59
CA PRO A 173 4.65 -14.70 2.73
C PRO A 173 4.59 -16.05 3.45
N LEU A 174 4.96 -16.10 4.74
CA LEU A 174 4.92 -17.35 5.53
C LEU A 174 3.48 -17.83 5.73
N VAL A 175 2.56 -16.90 6.06
CA VAL A 175 1.12 -17.19 6.14
C VAL A 175 0.60 -17.70 4.79
N ALA A 176 0.96 -17.01 3.70
CA ALA A 176 0.52 -17.39 2.36
C ALA A 176 1.01 -18.78 1.92
N LEU A 177 2.19 -19.18 2.40
CA LEU A 177 2.79 -20.50 2.16
C LEU A 177 2.37 -21.56 3.20
N SER A 178 1.62 -21.18 4.23
CA SER A 178 1.29 -22.02 5.38
C SER A 178 2.54 -22.60 6.06
N ASP A 179 3.61 -21.80 6.14
CA ASP A 179 4.87 -22.17 6.78
C ASP A 179 4.83 -21.86 8.29
N GLU A 180 4.15 -22.72 9.04
CA GLU A 180 3.98 -22.57 10.49
C GLU A 180 5.32 -22.57 11.24
N ALA A 181 6.29 -23.39 10.80
CA ALA A 181 7.60 -23.43 11.42
C ALA A 181 8.37 -22.11 11.21
N GLY A 182 8.24 -21.51 10.03
CA GLY A 182 8.79 -20.19 9.73
C GLY A 182 8.14 -19.09 10.57
N ILE A 183 6.81 -19.14 10.74
CA ILE A 183 6.07 -18.19 11.59
C ILE A 183 6.54 -18.30 13.04
N ASP A 184 6.60 -19.51 13.59
CA ASP A 184 7.05 -19.76 14.96
C ASP A 184 8.48 -19.25 15.18
N ALA A 185 9.39 -19.51 14.23
CA ALA A 185 10.77 -19.05 14.31
C ALA A 185 10.88 -17.52 14.26
N LEU A 186 10.08 -16.86 13.42
CA LEU A 186 10.03 -15.41 13.31
C LEU A 186 9.53 -14.76 14.62
N LEU A 187 8.42 -15.27 15.16
CA LEU A 187 7.85 -14.77 16.41
C LEU A 187 8.78 -15.01 17.60
N ALA A 188 9.46 -16.15 17.67
CA ALA A 188 10.48 -16.42 18.68
C ALA A 188 11.65 -15.43 18.60
N SER A 189 12.13 -15.11 17.39
CA SER A 189 13.22 -14.15 17.21
C SER A 189 12.87 -12.74 17.68
N LEU A 190 11.61 -12.32 17.50
CA LEU A 190 11.12 -11.03 17.99
C LEU A 190 10.97 -11.04 19.51
N ALA A 191 10.48 -12.13 20.09
CA ALA A 191 10.39 -12.28 21.55
C ALA A 191 11.78 -12.18 22.21
N ASP A 192 12.79 -12.87 21.66
CA ASP A 192 14.17 -12.80 22.14
C ASP A 192 14.74 -11.37 22.02
N ALA A 193 14.43 -10.67 20.93
CA ALA A 193 14.85 -9.27 20.73
C ALA A 193 14.19 -8.32 21.74
N ASP A 194 12.90 -8.48 22.01
CA ASP A 194 12.16 -7.67 22.99
C ASP A 194 12.67 -7.87 24.43
N GLU A 195 13.01 -9.10 24.82
CA GLU A 195 13.62 -9.39 26.12
C GLU A 195 14.96 -8.67 26.31
N SER A 196 15.71 -8.50 25.22
CA SER A 196 17.01 -7.82 25.23
C SER A 196 16.93 -6.28 25.20
N ALA A 197 15.75 -5.71 24.91
CA ALA A 197 15.57 -4.28 24.69
C ALA A 197 15.13 -3.54 25.98
N GLU A 198 15.86 -2.49 26.36
CA GLU A 198 15.49 -1.61 27.48
C GLU A 198 14.38 -0.62 27.07
N GLY A 199 13.23 -0.66 27.76
CA GLY A 199 12.16 0.35 27.64
C GLY A 199 10.72 -0.19 27.74
N VAL A 200 9.74 0.68 27.98
CA VAL A 200 8.32 0.28 28.12
C VAL A 200 7.71 -0.16 26.77
N HIS A 201 8.24 0.33 25.65
CA HIS A 201 7.76 0.01 24.30
C HIS A 201 8.30 -1.30 23.72
N SER A 202 9.19 -2.03 24.42
CA SER A 202 9.67 -3.34 23.96
C SER A 202 8.64 -4.44 24.25
N GLN A 203 7.99 -4.43 25.41
CA GLN A 203 7.10 -5.53 25.84
C GLN A 203 5.81 -5.69 25.00
N ASP A 204 5.42 -4.67 24.24
CA ASP A 204 4.21 -4.69 23.42
C ASP A 204 4.46 -5.13 21.96
N ARG A 205 5.72 -5.23 21.48
CA ARG A 205 6.01 -5.48 20.04
C ARG A 205 5.70 -6.92 19.65
N ALA A 206 6.26 -7.90 20.36
CA ALA A 206 5.97 -9.32 20.13
C ALA A 206 4.48 -9.61 20.22
N ALA A 207 3.79 -9.05 21.23
CA ALA A 207 2.35 -9.20 21.39
C ALA A 207 1.55 -8.59 20.22
N ALA A 208 1.96 -7.41 19.75
CA ALA A 208 1.33 -6.75 18.61
C ALA A 208 1.53 -7.57 17.31
N VAL A 209 2.76 -7.98 17.01
CA VAL A 209 3.07 -8.78 15.81
C VAL A 209 2.37 -10.13 15.86
N HIS A 210 2.33 -10.79 17.03
CA HIS A 210 1.57 -12.03 17.21
C HIS A 210 0.08 -11.81 16.94
N THR A 211 -0.52 -10.76 17.49
CA THR A 211 -1.96 -10.47 17.27
C THR A 211 -2.25 -10.21 15.79
N VAL A 212 -1.39 -9.46 15.10
CA VAL A 212 -1.51 -9.26 13.64
C VAL A 212 -1.38 -10.58 12.90
N THR A 213 -0.41 -11.41 13.28
CA THR A 213 -0.15 -12.71 12.66
C THR A 213 -1.39 -13.61 12.73
N GLU A 214 -2.02 -13.70 13.90
CA GLU A 214 -3.27 -14.46 14.07
C GLU A 214 -4.42 -13.90 13.22
N GLY A 215 -4.52 -12.58 13.12
CA GLY A 215 -5.49 -11.93 12.24
C GLY A 215 -5.26 -12.23 10.76
N LEU A 216 -4.01 -12.16 10.29
CA LEU A 216 -3.63 -12.48 8.91
C LEU A 216 -3.87 -13.96 8.58
N ARG A 217 -3.53 -14.87 9.49
CA ARG A 217 -3.80 -16.32 9.35
C ARG A 217 -5.29 -16.60 9.25
N ALA A 218 -6.09 -16.05 10.17
CA ALA A 218 -7.53 -16.22 10.16
C ALA A 218 -8.15 -15.71 8.85
N TRP A 219 -7.72 -14.54 8.38
CA TRP A 219 -8.18 -13.99 7.10
C TRP A 219 -7.78 -14.87 5.92
N TRP A 220 -6.53 -15.35 5.91
CA TRP A 220 -6.01 -16.22 4.87
C TRP A 220 -6.85 -17.50 4.73
N HIS A 221 -7.24 -18.10 5.86
CA HIS A 221 -8.06 -19.31 5.94
C HIS A 221 -9.57 -19.07 5.85
N GLY A 222 -10.01 -17.82 5.68
CA GLY A 222 -11.42 -17.47 5.47
C GLY A 222 -12.25 -17.32 6.75
N ASP A 223 -11.63 -17.30 7.92
CA ASP A 223 -12.31 -16.97 9.18
C ASP A 223 -12.38 -15.45 9.36
N ALA A 224 -13.35 -14.84 8.68
CA ALA A 224 -13.55 -13.40 8.70
C ALA A 224 -13.84 -12.84 10.11
N HIS A 225 -14.47 -13.62 11.00
CA HIS A 225 -14.82 -13.14 12.34
C HIS A 225 -13.58 -13.09 13.24
N VAL A 226 -12.77 -14.15 13.23
CA VAL A 226 -11.51 -14.20 13.99
C VAL A 226 -10.51 -13.18 13.43
N ALA A 227 -10.44 -13.02 12.11
CA ALA A 227 -9.63 -12.00 11.47
C ALA A 227 -10.01 -10.58 11.93
N ALA A 228 -11.31 -10.23 11.83
CA ALA A 228 -11.80 -8.91 12.20
C ALA A 228 -11.51 -8.59 13.68
N LYS A 229 -11.67 -9.59 14.56
CA LYS A 229 -11.34 -9.44 15.98
C LYS A 229 -9.86 -9.10 16.19
N HIS A 230 -8.95 -9.96 15.72
CA HIS A 230 -7.52 -9.78 15.97
C HIS A 230 -6.95 -8.52 15.31
N LEU A 231 -7.31 -8.25 14.04
CA LEU A 231 -6.83 -7.07 13.34
C LEU A 231 -7.40 -5.78 13.95
N GLY A 232 -8.66 -5.79 14.40
CA GLY A 232 -9.28 -4.66 15.10
C GLY A 232 -8.62 -4.36 16.45
N GLU A 233 -8.22 -5.40 17.20
CA GLU A 233 -7.45 -5.26 18.45
C GLU A 233 -6.02 -4.75 18.21
N ALA A 234 -5.37 -5.18 17.11
CA ALA A 234 -3.99 -4.85 16.81
C ALA A 234 -3.77 -3.41 16.33
N LEU A 235 -4.63 -2.87 15.46
CA LEU A 235 -4.39 -1.57 14.80
C LEU A 235 -4.12 -0.39 15.77
N PRO A 236 -4.88 -0.20 16.86
CA PRO A 236 -4.60 0.87 17.83
C PRO A 236 -3.22 0.74 18.47
N VAL A 237 -2.72 -0.48 18.66
CA VAL A 237 -1.39 -0.73 19.22
C VAL A 237 -0.32 -0.45 18.16
N LEU A 238 -0.52 -0.90 16.92
CA LEU A 238 0.40 -0.68 15.81
C LEU A 238 0.70 0.80 15.55
N SER A 239 -0.31 1.67 15.69
CA SER A 239 -0.15 3.12 15.52
C SER A 239 0.88 3.77 16.46
N ARG A 240 1.31 3.07 17.52
CA ARG A 240 2.35 3.55 18.44
C ARG A 240 3.77 3.31 17.94
N PHE A 241 3.94 2.45 16.94
CA PHE A 241 5.25 2.05 16.42
C PHE A 241 5.64 2.76 15.12
N THR A 242 4.79 3.66 14.61
CA THR A 242 5.09 4.42 13.40
C THR A 242 4.44 5.80 13.42
N ASP A 243 5.18 6.79 12.93
CA ASP A 243 4.65 8.12 12.60
C ASP A 243 4.13 8.19 11.16
N TYR A 244 4.22 7.09 10.39
CA TYR A 244 3.83 7.03 8.99
C TYR A 244 2.53 6.22 8.82
N PRO A 245 1.37 6.88 8.64
CA PRO A 245 0.06 6.21 8.60
C PRO A 245 -0.06 5.16 7.49
N GLY A 246 0.69 5.31 6.39
CA GLY A 246 0.64 4.38 5.25
C GLY A 246 1.28 3.02 5.49
N GLN A 247 2.10 2.87 6.54
CA GLN A 247 2.90 1.66 6.77
C GLN A 247 2.05 0.42 7.07
N PHE A 248 0.88 0.61 7.70
CA PHE A 248 -0.05 -0.46 8.03
C PHE A 248 -1.33 -0.44 7.19
N ALA A 249 -1.36 0.31 6.08
CA ALA A 249 -2.55 0.45 5.25
C ALA A 249 -3.08 -0.90 4.74
N VAL A 250 -2.21 -1.86 4.42
CA VAL A 250 -2.60 -3.21 3.99
C VAL A 250 -3.25 -4.04 5.12
N ILE A 251 -2.87 -3.79 6.38
CA ILE A 251 -3.49 -4.42 7.56
C ILE A 251 -4.89 -3.84 7.77
N GLU A 252 -5.03 -2.51 7.62
CA GLU A 252 -6.34 -1.85 7.62
C GLU A 252 -7.25 -2.35 6.48
N ASP A 253 -6.71 -2.51 5.26
CA ASP A 253 -7.44 -3.05 4.12
C ASP A 253 -7.92 -4.50 4.39
N THR A 254 -7.06 -5.31 5.02
CA THR A 254 -7.41 -6.68 5.43
C THR A 254 -8.50 -6.70 6.50
N LEU A 255 -8.45 -5.77 7.47
CA LEU A 255 -9.52 -5.61 8.46
C LEU A 255 -10.83 -5.20 7.79
N ILE A 256 -10.80 -4.24 6.85
CA ILE A 256 -11.99 -3.77 6.13
C ILE A 256 -12.66 -4.93 5.39
N ASP A 257 -11.87 -5.76 4.72
CA ASP A 257 -12.38 -6.94 4.03
C ASP A 257 -12.94 -7.99 5.01
N ALA A 258 -12.24 -8.26 6.12
CA ALA A 258 -12.71 -9.19 7.17
C ALA A 258 -14.03 -8.71 7.82
N GLU A 259 -14.15 -7.42 8.12
CA GLU A 259 -15.35 -6.80 8.68
C GLU A 259 -16.51 -6.80 7.71
N TRP A 260 -16.25 -6.60 6.41
CA TRP A 260 -17.25 -6.74 5.37
C TRP A 260 -17.85 -8.15 5.37
N HIS A 261 -17.00 -9.19 5.39
CA HIS A 261 -17.41 -10.59 5.32
C HIS A 261 -18.01 -11.13 6.63
N SER A 262 -17.58 -10.62 7.79
CA SER A 262 -18.16 -10.97 9.10
C SER A 262 -19.42 -10.17 9.45
N GLY A 263 -19.70 -9.09 8.72
CA GLY A 263 -20.82 -8.18 8.97
C GLY A 263 -20.58 -7.13 10.06
N ALA A 264 -19.43 -7.16 10.73
CA ALA A 264 -19.05 -6.23 11.79
C ALA A 264 -18.45 -4.93 11.22
N ARG A 265 -19.26 -4.01 10.71
CA ARG A 265 -18.79 -2.88 9.87
C ARG A 265 -18.35 -1.60 10.62
N ILE A 266 -18.21 -1.65 11.94
CA ILE A 266 -18.07 -0.44 12.78
C ILE A 266 -16.69 0.22 12.59
N HIS A 267 -15.59 -0.53 12.61
CA HIS A 267 -14.27 0.07 12.48
C HIS A 267 -14.00 0.51 11.04
N SER A 268 -14.41 -0.29 10.07
CA SER A 268 -14.28 -0.05 8.63
C SER A 268 -14.86 1.28 8.23
N GLU A 269 -16.09 1.58 8.66
CA GLU A 269 -16.72 2.87 8.33
C GLU A 269 -15.90 4.04 8.87
N ARG A 270 -15.44 3.96 10.12
CA ARG A 270 -14.65 5.03 10.75
C ARG A 270 -13.31 5.24 10.02
N ILE A 271 -12.60 4.15 9.72
CA ILE A 271 -11.34 4.20 8.96
C ILE A 271 -11.57 4.86 7.61
N LEU A 272 -12.57 4.39 6.86
CA LEU A 272 -12.86 4.86 5.52
C LEU A 272 -13.37 6.30 5.49
N ARG A 273 -14.18 6.74 6.46
CA ARG A 273 -14.54 8.17 6.59
C ARG A 273 -13.31 9.04 6.82
N GLY A 274 -12.38 8.58 7.66
CA GLY A 274 -11.10 9.26 7.87
C GLY A 274 -10.29 9.38 6.58
N ARG A 275 -10.11 8.27 5.85
CA ARG A 275 -9.38 8.24 4.58
C ARG A 275 -10.05 9.11 3.50
N VAL A 276 -11.36 8.96 3.31
CA VAL A 276 -12.11 9.75 2.31
C VAL A 276 -12.09 11.24 2.64
N GLY A 277 -12.26 11.61 3.92
CA GLY A 277 -12.23 13.00 4.36
C GLY A 277 -10.83 13.63 4.38
N ALA A 278 -9.76 12.82 4.34
CA ALA A 278 -8.40 13.32 4.42
C ALA A 278 -7.93 13.97 3.11
N TYR A 279 -8.48 13.62 1.94
CA TYR A 279 -7.96 14.07 0.64
C TYR A 279 -9.00 14.89 -0.12
N ALA A 280 -8.54 15.94 -0.82
CA ALA A 280 -9.39 16.69 -1.74
C ALA A 280 -9.89 15.80 -2.89
N MET A 281 -9.07 14.83 -3.31
CA MET A 281 -9.38 13.80 -4.30
C MET A 281 -9.20 12.42 -3.66
N PRO A 282 -10.25 11.85 -3.05
CA PRO A 282 -10.15 10.57 -2.35
C PRO A 282 -9.92 9.40 -3.29
N ARG A 283 -9.30 8.33 -2.79
CA ARG A 283 -9.10 7.08 -3.55
C ARG A 283 -10.45 6.49 -3.97
N PRO A 284 -10.65 6.13 -5.26
CA PRO A 284 -11.87 5.49 -5.74
C PRO A 284 -12.24 4.24 -4.93
N ARG A 285 -11.23 3.49 -4.51
CA ARG A 285 -11.38 2.28 -3.71
C ARG A 285 -11.95 2.53 -2.32
N ASP A 286 -11.42 3.53 -1.61
CA ASP A 286 -11.95 3.93 -0.29
C ASP A 286 -13.40 4.41 -0.42
N GLN A 287 -13.72 5.18 -1.46
CA GLN A 287 -15.08 5.61 -1.75
C GLN A 287 -16.01 4.43 -2.05
N PHE A 288 -15.55 3.45 -2.83
CA PHE A 288 -16.31 2.24 -3.13
C PHE A 288 -16.61 1.41 -1.89
N TRP A 289 -15.61 1.15 -1.04
CA TRP A 289 -15.79 0.41 0.21
C TRP A 289 -16.71 1.15 1.18
N LEU A 290 -16.51 2.47 1.35
CA LEU A 290 -17.39 3.27 2.21
C LEU A 290 -18.82 3.26 1.67
N GLY A 291 -19.00 3.52 0.37
CA GLY A 291 -20.30 3.54 -0.28
C GLY A 291 -21.09 2.25 -0.08
N ARG A 292 -20.43 1.09 -0.21
CA ARG A 292 -21.03 -0.23 0.08
C ARG A 292 -21.47 -0.37 1.53
N ILE A 293 -20.63 0.06 2.48
CA ILE A 293 -20.96 0.00 3.91
C ILE A 293 -22.17 0.91 4.20
N LEU A 294 -22.18 2.15 3.72
CA LEU A 294 -23.26 3.10 3.92
C LEU A 294 -24.58 2.59 3.33
N ALA A 295 -24.55 2.11 2.08
CA ALA A 295 -25.72 1.52 1.43
C ALA A 295 -26.26 0.31 2.21
N SER A 296 -25.38 -0.58 2.66
CA SER A 296 -25.77 -1.77 3.45
C SER A 296 -26.32 -1.45 4.84
N THR A 297 -26.05 -0.25 5.35
CA THR A 297 -26.50 0.23 6.68
C THR A 297 -27.69 1.22 6.59
N GLY A 298 -28.35 1.29 5.43
CA GLY A 298 -29.56 2.09 5.22
C GLY A 298 -29.32 3.55 4.81
N ARG A 299 -28.07 3.99 4.66
CA ARG A 299 -27.71 5.31 4.12
C ARG A 299 -27.53 5.23 2.61
N VAL A 300 -28.59 4.82 1.93
CA VAL A 300 -28.57 4.46 0.50
C VAL A 300 -28.12 5.62 -0.38
N THR A 301 -28.61 6.84 -0.16
CA THR A 301 -28.24 8.02 -0.97
C THR A 301 -26.76 8.38 -0.81
N GLU A 302 -26.29 8.55 0.43
CA GLU A 302 -24.87 8.86 0.72
C GLU A 302 -23.94 7.76 0.17
N GLY A 303 -24.35 6.50 0.32
CA GLY A 303 -23.61 5.37 -0.24
C GLY A 303 -23.59 5.38 -1.76
N GLY A 304 -24.74 5.65 -2.40
CA GLY A 304 -24.89 5.73 -3.86
C GLY A 304 -24.02 6.81 -4.48
N ASP A 305 -23.94 8.00 -3.87
CA ASP A 305 -23.12 9.12 -4.38
C ASP A 305 -21.62 8.76 -4.38
N LEU A 306 -21.14 8.08 -3.34
CA LEU A 306 -19.75 7.59 -3.28
C LEU A 306 -19.48 6.48 -4.31
N LEU A 307 -20.42 5.57 -4.50
CA LEU A 307 -20.29 4.50 -5.48
C LEU A 307 -20.26 5.04 -6.92
N GLU A 308 -21.09 6.03 -7.21
CA GLU A 308 -21.08 6.70 -8.52
C GLU A 308 -19.77 7.45 -8.75
N THR A 309 -19.26 8.14 -7.74
CA THR A 309 -17.97 8.84 -7.84
C THR A 309 -16.82 7.85 -8.08
N ALA A 310 -16.80 6.70 -7.39
CA ALA A 310 -15.83 5.63 -7.64
C ALA A 310 -15.96 5.08 -9.07
N ARG A 311 -17.20 4.84 -9.55
CA ARG A 311 -17.48 4.34 -10.90
C ARG A 311 -16.92 5.27 -11.99
N LEU A 312 -17.12 6.58 -11.84
CA LEU A 312 -16.62 7.59 -12.79
C LEU A 312 -15.08 7.62 -12.85
N ARG A 313 -14.40 7.19 -11.78
CA ARG A 313 -12.95 7.09 -11.72
C ARG A 313 -12.40 5.75 -12.25
N TRP A 314 -13.26 4.79 -12.56
CA TRP A 314 -12.92 3.46 -13.07
C TRP A 314 -13.37 3.23 -14.53
N VAL A 315 -13.52 4.30 -15.32
CA VAL A 315 -13.92 4.20 -16.74
C VAL A 315 -12.95 3.34 -17.57
N GLY A 316 -11.67 3.27 -17.19
CA GLY A 316 -10.66 2.43 -17.83
C GLY A 316 -10.21 1.23 -17.00
N ALA A 317 -11.01 0.78 -16.02
CA ALA A 317 -10.74 -0.42 -15.24
C ALA A 317 -10.92 -1.69 -16.06
N ASP A 318 -10.38 -2.80 -15.58
CA ASP A 318 -10.56 -4.11 -16.21
C ASP A 318 -12.06 -4.47 -16.20
N GLY A 319 -12.62 -4.81 -17.38
CA GLY A 319 -14.06 -5.03 -17.55
C GLY A 319 -14.64 -6.18 -16.70
N ASN A 320 -13.79 -7.07 -16.20
CA ASN A 320 -14.15 -8.15 -15.27
C ASN A 320 -13.58 -7.94 -13.87
N SER A 321 -13.35 -6.70 -13.44
CA SER A 321 -12.93 -6.42 -12.07
C SER A 321 -14.04 -6.77 -11.06
N PRO A 322 -13.71 -7.32 -9.87
CA PRO A 322 -14.67 -7.53 -8.78
C PRO A 322 -15.47 -6.27 -8.42
N GLU A 323 -14.85 -5.10 -8.50
CA GLU A 323 -15.44 -3.82 -8.16
C GLU A 323 -16.54 -3.42 -9.16
N LEU A 324 -16.28 -3.51 -10.47
CA LEU A 324 -17.30 -3.19 -11.48
C LEU A 324 -18.48 -4.16 -11.42
N ARG A 325 -18.23 -5.47 -11.28
CA ARG A 325 -19.32 -6.46 -11.06
C ARG A 325 -20.17 -6.12 -9.84
N THR A 326 -19.53 -5.69 -8.75
CA THR A 326 -20.24 -5.27 -7.54
C THR A 326 -21.07 -4.01 -7.79
N LEU A 327 -20.55 -3.02 -8.51
CA LEU A 327 -21.28 -1.81 -8.85
C LEU A 327 -22.52 -2.10 -9.73
N GLU A 328 -22.40 -3.01 -10.69
CA GLU A 328 -23.52 -3.46 -11.52
C GLU A 328 -24.63 -4.11 -10.69
N THR A 329 -24.27 -4.98 -9.73
CA THR A 329 -25.28 -5.63 -8.87
C THR A 329 -25.98 -4.66 -7.91
N VAL A 330 -25.26 -3.69 -7.35
CA VAL A 330 -25.82 -2.67 -6.45
C VAL A 330 -26.76 -1.73 -7.21
N THR A 331 -26.37 -1.29 -8.42
CA THR A 331 -27.20 -0.41 -9.26
C THR A 331 -28.43 -1.11 -9.83
N ALA A 332 -28.36 -2.41 -10.14
CA ALA A 332 -29.52 -3.18 -10.58
C ALA A 332 -30.54 -3.48 -9.46
N SER A 333 -30.14 -3.35 -8.19
CA SER A 333 -30.98 -3.61 -7.02
C SER A 333 -31.55 -2.32 -6.38
N SER A 334 -31.22 -1.15 -6.94
CA SER A 334 -31.66 0.19 -6.53
C SER A 334 -32.81 0.69 -7.40
#